data_AF-A0A954GHP7-F1
#
_entry.id   AF-A0A954GHP7-F1
#
_cell.length_a   1.000
_cell.length_b   1.000
_cell.length_c   1.000
_cell.angle_alpha   90.00
_cell.angle_beta   90.00
_cell.angle_gamma   90.00
#
_symmetry.space_group_name_H-M   'P 1'
#
loop_
_entity.id
_entity.type
_entity.pdbx_description
1 polymer ?
#
loop_
_entity_poly.entity_id
_entity_poly.type
_entity_poly.pdbx_seq_one_letter_code
_entity_poly.pdbx_strand_id
1 'polypeptide(L)'
;MLLWFFAPLIAQIEKEIMGLFSRLFGSGTPTKVELLPDRIWLTEEAKWNGIASEVVERADSGSVAVLLVAQFPTVLTKLQEIAEQQAGDIPVMAVMASDLSVDLGRQLTLVESPVIDIIVGERHPLRAHDQQLEQLTDALPCRSRLAYHLSLEDPLMKTFAGEWVHQILEQLGMKDDETIESPLVSRQIAKAQQRIEQNLCSELEANSSAEWLEKNFRSADSK
;
A
#
# COMPACT_ATOMS: atom_id res chain seq x y z
N MET A 1 -17.88 -26.84 45.40
CA MET A 1 -18.58 -25.55 45.61
C MET A 1 -17.60 -24.52 46.23
N LEU A 2 -16.48 -24.25 45.54
CA LEU A 2 -15.39 -23.37 46.03
C LEU A 2 -14.70 -22.65 44.84
N LEU A 3 -15.46 -22.29 43.80
CA LEU A 3 -14.91 -21.59 42.62
C LEU A 3 -15.64 -20.27 42.31
N TRP A 4 -16.49 -19.79 43.22
CA TRP A 4 -17.29 -18.56 43.01
C TRP A 4 -16.87 -17.37 43.89
N PHE A 5 -15.89 -17.54 44.79
CA PHE A 5 -15.48 -16.48 45.72
C PHE A 5 -14.34 -15.58 45.23
N PHE A 6 -13.68 -15.89 44.11
CA PHE A 6 -12.54 -15.11 43.60
C PHE A 6 -12.83 -14.28 42.34
N ALA A 7 -14.04 -14.39 41.76
CA ALA A 7 -14.42 -13.63 40.56
C ALA A 7 -14.26 -12.10 40.68
N PRO A 8 -14.65 -11.44 41.79
CA PRO A 8 -14.53 -9.98 41.88
C PRO A 8 -13.08 -9.51 42.06
N LEU A 9 -12.19 -10.34 42.63
CA LEU A 9 -10.78 -9.99 42.83
C LEU A 9 -9.99 -10.12 41.53
N ILE A 10 -10.28 -11.13 40.71
CA ILE A 10 -9.67 -11.31 39.38
C ILE A 10 -10.10 -10.18 38.43
N ALA A 11 -11.40 -9.82 38.43
CA ALA A 11 -11.90 -8.72 37.60
C ALA A 11 -11.31 -7.35 37.98
N GLN A 12 -11.00 -7.13 39.27
CA GLN A 12 -10.37 -5.90 39.73
C GLN A 12 -8.88 -5.83 39.32
N ILE A 13 -8.17 -6.96 39.41
CA ILE A 13 -6.77 -7.06 38.99
C ILE A 13 -6.64 -6.92 37.46
N GLU A 14 -7.54 -7.51 36.67
CA GLU A 14 -7.57 -7.32 35.21
C GLU A 14 -7.84 -5.87 34.79
N LYS A 15 -8.73 -5.16 35.50
CA LYS A 15 -8.98 -3.73 35.27
C LYS A 15 -7.77 -2.85 35.59
N GLU A 16 -7.08 -3.13 36.68
CA GLU A 16 -5.87 -2.38 37.04
C GLU A 16 -4.70 -2.68 36.09
N ILE A 17 -4.55 -3.95 35.67
CA ILE A 17 -3.56 -4.36 34.67
C ILE A 17 -3.87 -3.69 33.32
N MET A 18 -5.09 -3.79 32.78
CA MET A 18 -5.46 -3.12 31.52
C MET A 18 -5.36 -1.58 31.61
N GLY A 19 -5.65 -0.99 32.77
CA GLY A 19 -5.49 0.44 33.02
C GLY A 19 -4.03 0.89 33.11
N LEU A 20 -3.12 0.01 33.54
CA LEU A 20 -1.68 0.26 33.59
C LEU A 20 -1.03 0.11 32.19
N PHE A 21 -1.45 -0.90 31.42
CA PHE A 21 -0.94 -1.15 30.07
C PHE A 21 -1.33 -0.03 29.08
N SER A 22 -2.54 0.51 29.16
CA SER A 22 -2.97 1.66 28.33
C SER A 22 -2.25 2.99 28.65
N ARG A 23 -1.66 3.11 29.85
CA ARG A 23 -0.83 4.27 30.24
C ARG A 23 0.64 4.11 29.87
N LEU A 24 1.15 2.87 29.81
CA LEU A 24 2.54 2.57 29.45
C LEU A 24 2.74 2.45 27.94
N PHE A 25 1.73 1.99 27.22
CA PHE A 25 1.71 1.85 25.77
C PHE A 25 0.43 2.53 25.31
N GLY A 26 0.55 3.68 24.62
CA GLY A 26 -0.60 4.45 24.18
C GLY A 26 -1.68 3.56 23.56
N SER A 27 -2.95 3.89 23.80
CA SER A 27 -4.12 3.11 23.40
C SER A 27 -4.37 3.12 21.88
N GLY A 28 -3.40 2.67 21.09
CA GLY A 28 -3.65 2.26 19.73
C GLY A 28 -4.24 0.87 19.75
N THR A 29 -5.43 0.69 19.17
CA THR A 29 -5.86 -0.64 18.71
C THR A 29 -4.75 -1.22 17.84
N PRO A 30 -4.32 -2.48 18.05
CA PRO A 30 -3.30 -3.09 17.19
C PRO A 30 -3.80 -3.07 15.75
N THR A 31 -3.02 -2.44 14.87
CA THR A 31 -3.31 -2.30 13.43
C THR A 31 -3.45 -3.70 12.82
N LYS A 32 -4.54 -3.93 12.07
CA LYS A 32 -4.79 -5.20 11.38
C LYS A 32 -4.01 -5.29 10.06
N VAL A 33 -3.46 -4.16 9.62
CA VAL A 33 -2.62 -4.04 8.43
C VAL A 33 -1.15 -4.14 8.76
N GLU A 34 -0.47 -5.02 8.03
CA GLU A 34 0.96 -5.05 7.90
C GLU A 34 1.37 -4.28 6.64
N LEU A 35 2.05 -3.14 6.82
CA LEU A 35 2.65 -2.39 5.72
C LEU A 35 3.99 -3.03 5.37
N LEU A 36 4.07 -3.62 4.18
CA LEU A 36 5.30 -4.18 3.65
C LEU A 36 6.17 -3.06 3.03
N PRO A 37 7.50 -3.27 2.91
CA PRO A 37 8.37 -2.34 2.21
C PRO A 37 7.91 -2.08 0.77
N ASP A 38 8.18 -0.88 0.26
CA ASP A 38 7.94 -0.56 -1.15
C ASP A 38 8.82 -1.43 -2.05
N ARG A 39 8.22 -2.00 -3.11
CA ARG A 39 8.90 -2.76 -4.15
C ARG A 39 9.21 -1.85 -5.32
N ILE A 40 10.48 -1.60 -5.55
CA ILE A 40 10.91 -0.57 -6.49
C ILE A 40 11.68 -1.23 -7.62
N TRP A 41 11.15 -1.08 -8.83
CA TRP A 41 11.61 -1.74 -10.04
C TRP A 41 12.37 -0.76 -10.92
N LEU A 42 13.34 -1.26 -11.67
CA LEU A 42 14.14 -0.44 -12.58
C LEU A 42 13.31 0.10 -13.75
N THR A 43 12.42 -0.74 -14.30
CA THR A 43 11.58 -0.42 -15.45
C THR A 43 10.10 -0.67 -15.16
N GLU A 44 9.21 -0.03 -15.93
CA GLU A 44 7.77 -0.32 -15.86
C GLU A 44 7.45 -1.77 -16.22
N GLU A 45 8.13 -2.33 -17.23
CA GLU A 45 7.92 -3.73 -17.62
C GLU A 45 8.25 -4.69 -16.48
N ALA A 46 9.38 -4.48 -15.81
CA ALA A 46 9.77 -5.25 -14.64
C ALA A 46 8.76 -5.12 -13.50
N LYS A 47 8.24 -3.91 -13.26
CA LYS A 47 7.18 -3.66 -12.28
C LYS A 47 5.95 -4.53 -12.53
N TRP A 48 5.44 -4.54 -13.75
CA TRP A 48 4.23 -5.30 -14.09
C TRP A 48 4.46 -6.81 -14.01
N ASN A 49 5.60 -7.30 -14.51
CA ASN A 49 5.99 -8.70 -14.39
C ASN A 49 6.14 -9.12 -12.92
N GLY A 50 6.72 -8.25 -12.11
CA GLY A 50 6.89 -8.42 -10.68
C GLY A 50 5.58 -8.49 -9.91
N ILE A 51 4.62 -7.60 -10.22
CA ILE A 51 3.27 -7.65 -9.67
C ILE A 51 2.62 -8.99 -10.04
N ALA A 52 2.71 -9.42 -11.30
CA ALA A 52 2.13 -10.69 -11.72
C ALA A 52 2.76 -11.90 -11.00
N SER A 53 4.08 -11.91 -10.80
CA SER A 53 4.78 -12.95 -10.03
C SER A 53 4.32 -12.96 -8.57
N GLU A 54 4.26 -11.79 -7.94
CA GLU A 54 3.87 -11.69 -6.54
C GLU A 54 2.42 -12.10 -6.28
N VAL A 55 1.50 -11.86 -7.22
CA VAL A 55 0.12 -12.36 -7.10
C VAL A 55 0.11 -13.88 -6.94
N VAL A 56 0.93 -14.59 -7.73
CA VAL A 56 1.07 -16.06 -7.66
C VAL A 56 1.72 -16.46 -6.33
N GLU A 57 2.83 -15.81 -5.94
CA GLU A 57 3.52 -16.09 -4.68
C GLU A 57 2.61 -15.90 -3.46
N ARG A 58 1.80 -14.84 -3.46
CA ARG A 58 0.87 -14.53 -2.38
C ARG A 58 -0.30 -15.49 -2.33
N ALA A 59 -0.79 -15.94 -3.48
CA ALA A 59 -1.80 -17.00 -3.56
C ALA A 59 -1.33 -18.29 -2.89
N ASP A 60 -0.07 -18.68 -3.11
CA ASP A 60 0.51 -19.86 -2.50
C ASP A 60 0.84 -19.67 -1.00
N SER A 61 0.94 -18.43 -0.53
CA SER A 61 1.32 -18.09 0.85
C SER A 61 0.19 -18.19 1.89
N GLY A 62 -0.98 -18.71 1.50
CA GLY A 62 -2.13 -18.92 2.39
C GLY A 62 -3.09 -17.74 2.50
N SER A 63 -3.03 -16.81 1.55
CA SER A 63 -3.99 -15.72 1.43
C SER A 63 -5.30 -16.20 0.84
N VAL A 64 -6.41 -15.58 1.22
CA VAL A 64 -7.74 -15.95 0.71
C VAL A 64 -8.16 -15.16 -0.52
N ALA A 65 -7.50 -14.03 -0.77
CA ALA A 65 -7.73 -13.17 -1.92
C ALA A 65 -6.53 -12.25 -2.12
N VAL A 66 -6.32 -11.81 -3.35
CA VAL A 66 -5.38 -10.74 -3.69
C VAL A 66 -6.17 -9.59 -4.33
N LEU A 67 -6.08 -8.40 -3.74
CA LEU A 67 -6.63 -7.18 -4.29
C LEU A 67 -5.51 -6.37 -4.94
N LEU A 68 -5.65 -6.16 -6.23
CA LEU A 68 -4.82 -5.23 -6.99
C LEU A 68 -5.50 -3.86 -6.94
N VAL A 69 -4.82 -2.85 -6.42
CA VAL A 69 -5.40 -1.52 -6.21
C VAL A 69 -4.69 -0.50 -7.09
N ALA A 70 -5.48 0.24 -7.86
CA ALA A 70 -5.02 1.34 -8.68
C ALA A 70 -5.41 2.69 -8.06
N GLN A 71 -4.49 3.65 -8.07
CA GLN A 71 -4.80 5.03 -7.73
C GLN A 71 -5.35 5.79 -8.94
N PHE A 72 -4.92 5.42 -10.16
CA PHE A 72 -5.40 6.02 -11.40
C PHE A 72 -6.03 5.01 -12.38
N PRO A 73 -7.00 5.42 -13.22
CA PRO A 73 -7.66 4.56 -14.21
C PRO A 73 -6.72 3.82 -15.16
N THR A 74 -5.64 4.48 -15.62
CA THR A 74 -4.65 3.85 -16.52
C THR A 74 -3.94 2.67 -15.87
N VAL A 75 -3.63 2.75 -14.58
CA VAL A 75 -3.06 1.63 -13.81
C VAL A 75 -4.11 0.56 -13.56
N LEU A 76 -5.38 0.93 -13.33
CA LEU A 76 -6.45 -0.05 -13.18
C LEU A 76 -6.57 -0.96 -14.39
N THR A 77 -6.53 -0.41 -15.62
CA THR A 77 -6.58 -1.22 -16.84
C THR A 77 -5.46 -2.27 -16.86
N LYS A 78 -4.25 -1.90 -16.45
CA LYS A 78 -3.12 -2.84 -16.38
C LYS A 78 -3.28 -3.89 -15.30
N LEU A 79 -3.76 -3.51 -14.12
CA LEU A 79 -4.03 -4.46 -13.05
C LEU A 79 -5.18 -5.41 -13.40
N GLN A 80 -6.19 -4.95 -14.15
CA GLN A 80 -7.26 -5.79 -14.68
C GLN A 80 -6.73 -6.81 -15.69
N GLU A 81 -5.86 -6.40 -16.63
CA GLU A 81 -5.18 -7.32 -17.54
C GLU A 81 -4.42 -8.42 -16.78
N ILE A 82 -3.70 -8.04 -15.71
CA ILE A 82 -2.99 -9.01 -14.85
C ILE A 82 -4.00 -9.93 -14.16
N ALA A 83 -5.03 -9.39 -13.51
CA ALA A 83 -6.03 -10.18 -12.79
C ALA A 83 -6.75 -11.19 -13.69
N GLU A 84 -7.11 -10.80 -14.92
CA GLU A 84 -7.76 -11.69 -15.90
C GLU A 84 -6.87 -12.84 -16.36
N GLN A 85 -5.55 -12.64 -16.39
CA GLN A 85 -4.58 -13.66 -16.77
C GLN A 85 -4.30 -14.66 -15.65
N GLN A 86 -4.66 -14.33 -14.40
CA GLN A 86 -4.44 -15.23 -13.27
C GLN A 86 -5.53 -16.30 -13.21
N ALA A 87 -5.13 -17.54 -13.51
CA ALA A 87 -5.94 -18.73 -13.27
C ALA A 87 -5.48 -19.40 -11.95
N GLY A 88 -5.80 -18.76 -10.83
CA GLY A 88 -5.47 -19.25 -9.49
C GLY A 88 -6.68 -19.81 -8.74
N ASP A 89 -6.42 -20.56 -7.67
CA ASP A 89 -7.45 -21.12 -6.79
C ASP A 89 -8.12 -20.05 -5.91
N ILE A 90 -7.50 -18.87 -5.77
CA ILE A 90 -8.02 -17.76 -4.99
C ILE A 90 -8.45 -16.59 -5.89
N PRO A 91 -9.48 -15.82 -5.50
CA PRO A 91 -9.91 -14.66 -6.24
C PRO A 91 -8.82 -13.58 -6.28
N VAL A 92 -8.51 -13.12 -7.50
CA VAL A 92 -7.71 -11.92 -7.77
C VAL A 92 -8.63 -10.87 -8.36
N MET A 93 -8.68 -9.68 -7.77
CA MET A 93 -9.55 -8.58 -8.23
C MET A 93 -8.78 -7.28 -8.32
N ALA A 94 -8.97 -6.56 -9.43
CA ALA A 94 -8.45 -5.22 -9.62
C ALA A 94 -9.53 -4.16 -9.37
N VAL A 95 -9.23 -3.16 -8.54
CA VAL A 95 -10.18 -2.09 -8.15
C VAL A 95 -9.49 -0.72 -8.09
N MET A 96 -10.28 0.35 -8.24
CA MET A 96 -9.81 1.69 -7.88
C MET A 96 -9.68 1.82 -6.36
N ALA A 97 -8.69 2.58 -5.89
CA ALA A 97 -8.56 2.94 -4.49
C ALA A 97 -9.79 3.70 -3.96
N SER A 98 -10.42 4.53 -4.80
CA SER A 98 -11.66 5.26 -4.48
C SER A 98 -12.86 4.35 -4.24
N ASP A 99 -12.86 3.17 -4.84
CA ASP A 99 -13.97 2.22 -4.78
C ASP A 99 -13.75 1.18 -3.66
N LEU A 100 -12.55 1.16 -3.06
CA LEU A 100 -12.24 0.30 -1.93
C LEU A 100 -13.06 0.75 -0.72
N SER A 101 -13.98 -0.10 -0.28
CA SER A 101 -14.85 0.17 0.86
C SER A 101 -14.88 -0.99 1.83
N VAL A 102 -15.19 -0.70 3.10
CA VAL A 102 -15.43 -1.75 4.12
C VAL A 102 -16.57 -2.68 3.69
N ASP A 103 -17.52 -2.18 2.92
CA ASP A 103 -18.62 -2.97 2.38
C ASP A 103 -18.14 -3.97 1.32
N LEU A 104 -17.10 -3.66 0.53
CA LEU A 104 -16.42 -4.66 -0.31
C LEU A 104 -15.85 -5.80 0.54
N GLY A 105 -15.21 -5.47 1.67
CA GLY A 105 -14.69 -6.46 2.61
C GLY A 105 -15.77 -7.38 3.20
N ARG A 106 -16.98 -6.84 3.45
CA ARG A 106 -18.14 -7.63 3.89
C ARG A 106 -18.72 -8.50 2.79
N GLN A 107 -18.79 -8.00 1.54
CA GLN A 107 -19.27 -8.76 0.39
C GLN A 107 -18.40 -9.99 0.12
N LEU A 108 -17.10 -9.88 0.34
CA LEU A 108 -16.15 -10.98 0.23
C LEU A 108 -16.23 -11.99 1.40
N THR A 109 -17.18 -11.82 2.33
CA THR A 109 -17.38 -12.69 3.51
C THR A 109 -16.09 -12.90 4.32
N LEU A 110 -15.23 -11.87 4.37
CA LEU A 110 -13.97 -11.92 5.09
C LEU A 110 -14.24 -11.93 6.60
N VAL A 111 -14.04 -13.07 7.25
CA VAL A 111 -14.13 -13.24 8.72
C VAL A 111 -12.77 -12.89 9.36
N GLU A 112 -12.66 -12.70 10.67
CA GLU A 112 -11.43 -12.19 11.32
C GLU A 112 -10.16 -13.07 11.20
N SER A 113 -10.18 -14.24 10.54
CA SER A 113 -9.06 -15.20 10.52
C SER A 113 -8.17 -15.26 9.26
N PRO A 114 -8.63 -15.07 8.00
CA PRO A 114 -7.74 -15.15 6.86
C PRO A 114 -7.02 -13.82 6.55
N VAL A 115 -5.87 -13.94 5.87
CA VAL A 115 -5.09 -12.80 5.39
C VAL A 115 -5.52 -12.43 3.98
N ILE A 116 -5.78 -11.15 3.74
CA ILE A 116 -5.93 -10.59 2.40
C ILE A 116 -4.65 -9.85 2.02
N ASP A 117 -4.23 -10.04 0.78
CA ASP A 117 -3.12 -9.30 0.23
C ASP A 117 -3.62 -8.15 -0.61
N ILE A 118 -3.03 -6.99 -0.41
CA ILE A 118 -3.30 -5.81 -1.20
C ILE A 118 -1.98 -5.37 -1.83
N ILE A 119 -2.00 -5.27 -3.15
CA ILE A 119 -0.87 -4.84 -3.97
C ILE A 119 -1.30 -3.58 -4.69
N VAL A 120 -0.62 -2.47 -4.42
CA VAL A 120 -0.92 -1.18 -5.04
C VAL A 120 0.05 -0.95 -6.19
N GLY A 121 -0.46 -0.68 -7.39
CA GLY A 121 0.36 -0.58 -8.62
C GLY A 121 1.20 0.69 -8.75
N GLU A 122 1.00 1.66 -7.86
CA GLU A 122 1.73 2.93 -7.79
C GLU A 122 1.48 3.63 -6.44
N ARG A 123 2.35 4.58 -6.07
CA ARG A 123 2.06 5.57 -5.02
C ARG A 123 1.35 6.77 -5.64
N HIS A 124 0.40 7.37 -4.93
CA HIS A 124 -0.20 8.63 -5.37
C HIS A 124 0.81 9.78 -5.21
N PRO A 125 0.83 10.81 -6.09
CA PRO A 125 1.62 12.03 -5.91
C PRO A 125 1.48 12.75 -4.57
N LEU A 126 0.36 12.54 -3.86
CA LEU A 126 0.07 13.11 -2.54
C LEU A 126 0.02 12.01 -1.51
N ARG A 127 0.72 12.19 -0.37
CA ARG A 127 0.77 11.19 0.69
C ARG A 127 -0.59 10.96 1.33
N ALA A 128 -1.45 11.98 1.34
CA ALA A 128 -2.80 11.90 1.90
C ALA A 128 -3.65 10.79 1.27
N HIS A 129 -3.59 10.59 -0.05
CA HIS A 129 -4.34 9.53 -0.73
C HIS A 129 -3.81 8.13 -0.38
N ASP A 130 -2.49 7.97 -0.24
CA ASP A 130 -1.93 6.71 0.25
C ASP A 130 -2.32 6.44 1.71
N GLN A 131 -2.31 7.47 2.57
CA GLN A 131 -2.74 7.34 3.96
C GLN A 131 -4.22 6.98 4.07
N GLN A 132 -5.07 7.53 3.21
CA GLN A 132 -6.49 7.16 3.12
C GLN A 132 -6.63 5.69 2.74
N LEU A 133 -5.89 5.21 1.74
CA LEU A 133 -5.89 3.80 1.34
C LEU A 133 -5.41 2.88 2.48
N GLU A 134 -4.34 3.26 3.19
CA GLU A 134 -3.84 2.55 4.37
C GLU A 134 -4.89 2.48 5.49
N GLN A 135 -5.60 3.58 5.76
CA GLN A 135 -6.69 3.65 6.74
C GLN A 135 -7.90 2.80 6.34
N LEU A 136 -8.29 2.83 5.07
CA LEU A 136 -9.37 2.00 4.53
C LEU A 136 -9.03 0.52 4.65
N THR A 137 -7.77 0.18 4.39
CA THR A 137 -7.25 -1.19 4.52
C THR A 137 -7.27 -1.68 5.97
N ASP A 138 -7.00 -0.79 6.94
CA ASP A 138 -7.07 -1.11 8.38
C ASP A 138 -8.49 -1.26 8.90
N ALA A 139 -9.44 -0.60 8.24
CA ALA A 139 -10.86 -0.75 8.52
C ALA A 139 -11.47 -2.05 7.97
N LEU A 140 -10.72 -2.82 7.15
CA LEU A 140 -11.20 -4.11 6.66
C LEU A 140 -11.40 -5.11 7.82
N PRO A 141 -12.40 -6.01 7.73
CA PRO A 141 -12.70 -6.94 8.81
C PRO A 141 -11.64 -8.05 9.01
N CYS A 142 -10.66 -8.16 8.12
CA CYS A 142 -9.63 -9.20 8.10
C CYS A 142 -8.22 -8.64 8.32
N ARG A 143 -7.22 -9.53 8.48
CA ARG A 143 -5.81 -9.13 8.49
C ARG A 143 -5.38 -8.82 7.06
N SER A 144 -4.64 -7.75 6.87
CA SER A 144 -4.26 -7.27 5.54
C SER A 144 -2.75 -7.08 5.44
N ARG A 145 -2.15 -7.47 4.31
CA ARG A 145 -0.77 -7.10 3.98
C ARG A 145 -0.78 -6.16 2.77
N LEU A 146 -0.25 -4.97 2.93
CA LEU A 146 -0.27 -3.93 1.90
C LEU A 146 1.16 -3.68 1.41
N ALA A 147 1.40 -3.82 0.11
CA ALA A 147 2.66 -3.39 -0.51
C ALA A 147 2.38 -2.46 -1.69
N TYR A 148 3.29 -1.52 -1.91
CA TYR A 148 3.26 -0.63 -3.07
C TYR A 148 4.36 -1.03 -4.05
N HIS A 149 4.03 -0.98 -5.34
CA HIS A 149 4.97 -1.17 -6.43
C HIS A 149 5.20 0.16 -7.11
N LEU A 150 6.47 0.48 -7.31
CA LEU A 150 6.89 1.65 -8.06
C LEU A 150 7.93 1.26 -9.09
N SER A 151 7.99 1.99 -10.18
CA SER A 151 9.10 1.97 -11.11
C SER A 151 9.92 3.25 -10.97
N LEU A 152 11.23 3.17 -11.15
CA LEU A 152 12.07 4.37 -11.29
C LEU A 152 11.64 5.24 -12.50
N GLU A 153 10.90 4.65 -13.43
CA GLU A 153 10.31 5.32 -14.58
C GLU A 153 8.96 5.99 -14.29
N ASP A 154 8.36 5.77 -13.12
CA ASP A 154 7.06 6.36 -12.79
C ASP A 154 7.15 7.90 -12.72
N PRO A 155 6.07 8.63 -13.04
CA PRO A 155 6.07 10.10 -13.04
C PRO A 155 6.51 10.73 -11.71
N LEU A 156 6.07 10.14 -10.59
CA LEU A 156 6.48 10.55 -9.24
C LEU A 156 8.00 10.47 -9.07
N MET A 157 8.61 9.37 -9.52
CA MET A 157 10.04 9.15 -9.42
C MET A 157 10.80 10.07 -10.38
N LYS A 158 10.41 10.14 -11.65
CA LYS A 158 11.04 11.02 -12.65
C LYS A 158 11.08 12.49 -12.23
N THR A 159 10.01 12.99 -11.62
CA THR A 159 9.87 14.42 -11.26
C THR A 159 10.84 14.85 -10.15
N PHE A 160 11.25 13.94 -9.26
CA PHE A 160 12.04 14.31 -8.07
C PHE A 160 13.37 13.59 -7.95
N ALA A 161 13.50 12.48 -8.66
CA ALA A 161 14.56 11.53 -8.43
C ALA A 161 15.52 11.45 -9.62
N GLY A 162 15.38 12.24 -10.69
CA GLY A 162 16.21 12.14 -11.91
C GLY A 162 17.71 11.92 -11.66
N GLU A 163 18.37 12.80 -10.90
CA GLU A 163 19.80 12.68 -10.59
C GLU A 163 20.13 11.47 -9.70
N TRP A 164 19.29 11.20 -8.69
CA TRP A 164 19.50 10.10 -7.75
C TRP A 164 19.18 8.72 -8.35
N VAL A 165 18.15 8.64 -9.18
CA VAL A 165 17.77 7.49 -10.01
C VAL A 165 18.89 7.18 -10.97
N HIS A 166 19.44 8.18 -11.65
CA HIS A 166 20.56 8.00 -12.56
C HIS A 166 21.78 7.41 -11.83
N GLN A 167 22.12 7.95 -10.65
CA GLN A 167 23.20 7.43 -9.83
C GLN A 167 22.94 6.00 -9.35
N ILE A 168 21.69 5.67 -9.00
CA ILE A 168 21.29 4.30 -8.65
C ILE A 168 21.45 3.35 -9.83
N LEU A 169 20.97 3.73 -11.01
CA LEU A 169 21.09 2.94 -12.24
C LEU A 169 22.55 2.75 -12.67
N GLU A 170 23.40 3.75 -12.47
CA GLU A 170 24.84 3.67 -12.77
C GLU A 170 25.62 2.83 -11.75
N GLN A 171 25.23 2.85 -10.48
CA GLN A 171 25.92 2.14 -9.40
C GLN A 171 25.45 0.70 -9.23
N LEU A 172 24.19 0.43 -9.52
CA LEU A 172 23.60 -0.89 -9.43
C LEU A 172 23.72 -1.54 -10.80
N GLY A 173 24.70 -2.44 -10.95
CA GLY A 173 24.70 -3.46 -12.00
C GLY A 173 23.59 -4.50 -11.80
N MET A 174 22.43 -4.06 -11.31
CA MET A 174 21.24 -4.85 -11.08
C MET A 174 20.64 -5.24 -12.41
N LYS A 175 20.03 -6.41 -12.42
CA LYS A 175 19.26 -6.88 -13.56
C LYS A 175 17.88 -6.26 -13.50
N ASP A 176 17.25 -6.11 -14.66
CA ASP A 176 15.92 -5.53 -14.80
C ASP A 176 14.86 -6.25 -13.93
N ASP A 177 15.07 -7.52 -13.56
CA ASP A 177 14.17 -8.35 -12.76
C ASP A 177 14.37 -8.26 -11.23
N GLU A 178 15.31 -7.47 -10.73
CA GLU A 178 15.57 -7.33 -9.29
C GLU A 178 14.83 -6.15 -8.66
N THR A 179 14.22 -6.37 -7.49
CA THR A 179 13.56 -5.32 -6.71
C THR A 179 14.52 -4.63 -5.74
N ILE A 180 14.34 -3.32 -5.58
CA ILE A 180 15.01 -2.53 -4.55
C ILE A 180 14.06 -2.37 -3.37
N GLU A 181 14.35 -3.06 -2.27
CA GLU A 181 13.69 -2.86 -0.97
C GLU A 181 14.65 -2.17 -0.01
N SER A 182 14.49 -0.86 0.20
CA SER A 182 15.40 -0.10 1.07
C SER A 182 14.70 1.05 1.80
N PRO A 183 14.87 1.18 3.13
CA PRO A 183 14.35 2.30 3.90
C PRO A 183 14.85 3.66 3.42
N LEU A 184 16.02 3.72 2.77
CA LEU A 184 16.53 4.96 2.19
C LEU A 184 15.68 5.42 1.02
N VAL A 185 15.22 4.49 0.18
CA VAL A 185 14.40 4.83 -0.97
C VAL A 185 13.01 5.29 -0.54
N SER A 186 12.36 4.57 0.38
CA SER A 186 11.04 4.98 0.90
C SER A 186 11.09 6.39 1.52
N ARG A 187 12.20 6.76 2.17
CA ARG A 187 12.41 8.13 2.66
C ARG A 187 12.52 9.16 1.53
N GLN A 188 13.11 8.82 0.39
CA GLN A 188 13.17 9.73 -0.76
C GLN A 188 11.80 9.89 -1.41
N ILE A 189 11.02 8.80 -1.53
CA ILE A 189 9.63 8.85 -2.01
C ILE A 189 8.80 9.79 -1.13
N ALA A 190 8.90 9.65 0.19
CA ALA A 190 8.18 10.53 1.13
C ALA A 190 8.58 12.02 0.97
N LYS A 191 9.87 12.31 0.72
CA LYS A 191 10.33 13.68 0.45
C LYS A 191 9.80 14.22 -0.88
N ALA A 192 9.71 13.37 -1.91
CA ALA A 192 9.13 13.74 -3.19
C ALA A 192 7.66 14.14 -3.02
N GLN A 193 6.86 13.29 -2.36
CA GLN A 193 5.46 13.59 -2.04
C GLN A 193 5.31 14.88 -1.22
N GLN A 194 6.15 15.09 -0.20
CA GLN A 194 6.14 16.34 0.58
C GLN A 194 6.43 17.58 -0.28
N ARG A 195 7.34 17.49 -1.26
CA ARG A 195 7.62 18.61 -2.17
C ARG A 195 6.48 18.86 -3.14
N ILE A 196 5.77 17.83 -3.58
CA ILE A 196 4.55 17.97 -4.40
C ILE A 196 3.49 18.73 -3.59
N GLU A 197 3.23 18.29 -2.35
CA GLU A 197 2.26 18.90 -1.45
C GLU A 197 2.56 20.39 -1.20
N GLN A 198 3.83 20.78 -1.08
CA GLN A 198 4.23 22.18 -0.92
C GLN A 198 3.97 23.08 -2.14
N ASN A 199 3.90 22.50 -3.34
CA ASN A 199 3.70 23.24 -4.60
C ASN A 199 2.35 22.90 -5.27
N LEU A 200 1.44 22.30 -4.52
CA LEU A 200 0.10 21.94 -4.96
C LEU A 200 -0.71 23.20 -5.25
N CYS A 201 -1.25 23.31 -6.47
CA CYS A 201 -2.11 24.45 -6.84
C CYS A 201 -3.60 24.09 -6.97
N SER A 202 -3.92 22.82 -7.19
CA SER A 202 -5.28 22.29 -7.33
C SER A 202 -5.28 20.77 -7.12
N GLU A 203 -6.46 20.16 -6.96
CA GLU A 203 -6.66 18.70 -6.98
C GLU A 203 -7.70 18.35 -8.04
N LEU A 204 -7.35 18.55 -9.31
CA LEU A 204 -8.15 18.15 -10.46
C LEU A 204 -7.97 16.66 -10.72
N GLU A 205 -9.08 15.99 -11.05
CA GLU A 205 -9.06 14.59 -11.46
C GLU A 205 -8.23 14.36 -12.73
N ALA A 206 -7.64 13.17 -12.81
CA ALA A 206 -6.77 12.74 -13.91
C ALA A 206 -6.85 11.24 -14.12
N ASN A 207 -6.53 10.79 -15.33
CA ASN A 207 -6.55 9.36 -15.68
C ASN A 207 -5.21 8.66 -15.37
N SER A 208 -4.16 9.44 -15.09
CA SER A 208 -2.82 8.94 -14.78
C SER A 208 -2.08 9.87 -13.83
N SER A 209 -1.05 9.34 -13.16
CA SER A 209 -0.16 10.11 -12.28
C SER A 209 0.56 11.25 -13.03
N ALA A 210 0.97 11.01 -14.28
CA ALA A 210 1.61 12.03 -15.12
C ALA A 210 0.66 13.21 -15.42
N GLU A 211 -0.56 12.89 -15.88
CA GLU A 211 -1.60 13.89 -16.14
C GLU A 211 -1.97 14.65 -14.85
N TRP A 212 -2.03 13.93 -13.72
CA TRP A 212 -2.30 14.55 -12.43
C TRP A 212 -1.24 15.58 -12.06
N LEU A 213 0.04 15.23 -12.17
CA LEU A 213 1.16 16.13 -11.89
C LEU A 213 1.14 17.35 -12.81
N GLU A 214 0.87 17.18 -14.11
CA GLU A 214 0.77 18.29 -15.06
C GLU A 214 -0.34 19.28 -14.68
N LYS A 215 -1.49 18.78 -14.25
CA LYS A 215 -2.64 19.63 -13.88
C LYS A 215 -2.48 20.31 -12.52
N ASN A 216 -1.82 19.64 -11.56
CA ASN A 216 -1.94 19.97 -10.14
C ASN A 216 -0.64 20.43 -9.48
N PHE A 217 0.50 20.19 -10.11
CA PHE A 217 1.83 20.53 -9.59
C PHE A 217 2.53 21.56 -10.47
N ARG A 218 3.01 22.64 -9.85
CA ARG A 218 3.86 23.64 -10.51
C ARG A 218 5.33 23.32 -10.23
N SER A 219 6.09 22.97 -11.28
CA SER A 219 7.53 22.83 -11.17
C SER A 219 8.19 24.17 -10.82
N ALA A 220 9.18 24.15 -9.92
CA ALA A 220 9.99 25.32 -9.58
C ALA A 220 10.81 25.85 -10.77
N ASP A 221 11.03 25.02 -11.80
CA ASP A 221 11.84 25.33 -12.98
C ASP A 221 11.05 26.03 -14.11
N SER A 222 9.78 26.36 -13.89
CA SER A 222 8.94 27.07 -14.88
C SER A 222 9.03 28.61 -14.76
N LYS A 223 10.19 29.17 -14.39
CA LYS A 223 10.45 30.61 -14.35
C LYS A 223 11.52 31.02 -15.35
#